data_AF-A0A552EJN0-F1
#
_entry.id   AF-A0A552EJN0-F1
#
_cell.length_a   1.000
_cell.length_b   1.000
_cell.length_c   1.000
_cell.angle_alpha   90.00
_cell.angle_beta   90.00
_cell.angle_gamma   90.00
#
_symmetry.space_group_name_H-M   'P 1'
#
loop_
_entity.id
_entity.type
_entity.pdbx_description
1 polymer ?
#
loop_
_entity_poly.entity_id
_entity_poly.type
_entity_poly.pdbx_seq_one_letter_code
_entity_poly.pdbx_strand_id
1 'polypeptide(L)'
;MPRDIWQWLFYPFYFVQEQTLVAEVKFKEIRFAVAYILIVILLGVIIYQYTSRRSLDQKNNLVHLSILRFLLPFYCSAYLIWLKGFSIYRYLMVLELITPVLIILIIAYIYPRKRTVFIISIAIFALIAPTVKPLDWWRIGWSDNYFGIDSQALKSYENSTIVMWGDEGTGYLVPHFPASTRFVRLRGNMGVSEGTLMRKNAEKFIAETTVGNLYILMTDFNSKSPELGEDLAKENLVIDFQNCQPFPSKIEKYHLCRLQKK
;
A
#
# COMPACT_ATOMS: atom_id res chain seq x y z
N MET A 1 6.42 1.28 -15.84
CA MET A 1 7.44 0.49 -16.57
C MET A 1 8.47 1.43 -17.19
N PRO A 2 9.73 1.00 -17.37
CA PRO A 2 10.75 1.78 -18.06
C PRO A 2 10.32 2.12 -19.49
N ARG A 3 10.52 3.36 -19.92
CA ARG A 3 10.15 3.85 -21.24
C ARG A 3 11.29 3.69 -22.26
N ASP A 4 12.53 3.82 -21.78
CA ASP A 4 13.74 3.81 -22.61
C ASP A 4 14.83 2.89 -22.04
N ILE A 5 15.81 2.55 -22.87
CA ILE A 5 16.96 1.69 -22.51
C ILE A 5 17.75 2.27 -21.33
N TRP A 6 17.92 3.60 -21.28
CA TRP A 6 18.59 4.26 -20.16
C TRP A 6 17.82 4.16 -18.86
N GLN A 7 16.50 4.27 -18.94
CA GLN A 7 15.64 4.09 -17.78
C GLN A 7 15.64 2.64 -17.32
N TRP A 8 15.74 1.68 -18.25
CA TRP A 8 15.87 0.27 -17.92
C TRP A 8 17.19 -0.06 -17.21
N LEU A 9 18.31 0.51 -17.68
CA LEU A 9 19.64 0.26 -17.12
C LEU A 9 19.87 0.98 -15.78
N PHE A 10 19.46 2.24 -15.67
CA PHE A 10 19.71 3.08 -14.49
C PHE A 10 18.47 3.28 -13.61
N TYR A 11 17.47 2.39 -13.70
CA TYR A 11 16.20 2.54 -12.98
C TYR A 11 16.35 2.77 -11.46
N PRO A 12 17.26 2.08 -10.74
CA PRO A 12 17.47 2.34 -9.31
C PRO A 12 17.83 3.80 -8.98
N PHE A 13 18.50 4.50 -9.90
CA PHE A 13 18.94 5.89 -9.68
C PHE A 13 17.78 6.89 -9.79
N TYR A 14 16.71 6.54 -10.50
CA TYR A 14 15.50 7.37 -10.54
C TYR A 14 14.83 7.44 -9.17
N PHE A 15 15.10 6.49 -8.27
CA PHE A 15 14.48 6.44 -6.94
C PHE A 15 15.21 7.31 -5.92
N VAL A 16 16.38 7.88 -6.28
CA VAL A 16 17.16 8.76 -5.41
C VAL A 16 16.48 10.11 -5.19
N GLN A 17 15.58 10.51 -6.10
CA GLN A 17 14.77 11.71 -5.96
C GLN A 17 13.33 11.33 -5.57
N GLU A 18 12.61 12.27 -4.96
CA GLU A 18 11.21 12.07 -4.59
C GLU A 18 10.33 11.97 -5.84
N GLN A 19 9.57 10.88 -5.98
CA GLN A 19 8.87 10.54 -7.22
C GLN A 19 7.76 9.49 -7.03
N THR A 20 6.96 9.26 -8.09
CA THR A 20 5.79 8.37 -8.13
C THR A 20 5.78 7.39 -9.32
N LEU A 21 6.93 7.18 -9.98
CA LEU A 21 7.06 6.35 -11.19
C LEU A 21 6.61 4.90 -11.01
N VAL A 22 6.79 4.35 -9.80
CA VAL A 22 6.52 2.95 -9.47
C VAL A 22 5.58 2.78 -8.27
N ALA A 23 5.02 3.88 -7.76
CA ALA A 23 4.10 3.87 -6.63
C ALA A 23 3.11 5.04 -6.71
N GLU A 24 1.92 4.85 -6.16
CA GLU A 24 0.84 5.86 -6.14
C GLU A 24 1.19 7.08 -5.27
N VAL A 25 2.06 6.89 -4.27
CA VAL A 25 2.48 7.94 -3.33
C VAL A 25 3.93 8.31 -3.53
N LYS A 26 4.28 9.55 -3.18
CA LYS A 26 5.64 10.06 -3.32
C LYS A 26 6.57 9.30 -2.38
N PHE A 27 7.65 8.76 -2.92
CA PHE A 27 8.66 8.07 -2.13
C PHE A 27 10.06 8.43 -2.62
N LYS A 28 11.05 8.10 -1.81
CA LYS A 28 12.47 8.25 -2.13
C LYS A 28 13.21 7.06 -1.55
N GLU A 29 13.95 6.34 -2.40
CA GLU A 29 14.63 5.12 -2.02
C GLU A 29 16.04 5.03 -2.64
N ILE A 30 17.06 5.31 -1.83
CA ILE A 30 18.46 5.31 -2.27
C ILE A 30 19.14 3.94 -2.17
N ARG A 31 18.59 3.00 -1.37
CA ARG A 31 19.21 1.69 -1.11
C ARG A 31 19.49 0.91 -2.39
N PHE A 32 18.55 0.94 -3.34
CA PHE A 32 18.70 0.25 -4.62
C PHE A 32 19.83 0.83 -5.47
N ALA A 33 20.02 2.15 -5.49
CA ALA A 33 21.13 2.78 -6.21
C ALA A 33 22.49 2.42 -5.59
N VAL A 34 22.59 2.42 -4.25
CA VAL A 34 23.80 1.99 -3.53
C VAL A 34 24.12 0.53 -3.82
N ALA A 35 23.12 -0.36 -3.73
CA ALA A 35 23.29 -1.77 -4.04
C ALA A 35 23.73 -1.99 -5.48
N TYR A 36 23.15 -1.26 -6.43
CA TYR A 36 23.54 -1.31 -7.84
C TYR A 36 25.02 -0.95 -8.04
N ILE A 37 25.50 0.15 -7.45
CA ILE A 37 26.92 0.54 -7.51
C ILE A 37 27.82 -0.56 -6.93
N LEU A 38 27.46 -1.09 -5.76
CA LEU A 38 28.26 -2.13 -5.10
C LEU A 38 28.31 -3.44 -5.90
N ILE A 39 27.21 -3.82 -6.55
CA ILE A 39 27.17 -4.99 -7.45
C ILE A 39 28.11 -4.75 -8.63
N VAL A 40 28.09 -3.57 -9.26
CA VAL A 40 29.00 -3.24 -10.38
C VAL A 40 30.46 -3.28 -9.93
N ILE A 41 30.78 -2.71 -8.77
CA ILE A 41 32.13 -2.76 -8.19
C ILE A 41 32.54 -4.22 -7.93
N LEU A 42 31.66 -5.03 -7.34
CA LEU A 42 31.92 -6.45 -7.09
C LEU A 42 32.24 -7.21 -8.38
N LEU A 43 31.46 -7.00 -9.44
CA LEU A 43 31.70 -7.64 -10.74
C LEU A 43 33.06 -7.21 -11.31
N GLY A 44 33.41 -5.92 -11.23
CA GLY A 44 34.72 -5.42 -11.63
C GLY A 44 35.87 -6.06 -10.85
N VAL A 45 35.72 -6.22 -9.53
CA VAL A 45 36.70 -6.89 -8.66
C VAL A 45 36.86 -8.37 -9.07
N ILE A 46 35.77 -9.08 -9.32
CA ILE A 46 35.80 -10.49 -9.76
C ILE A 46 36.53 -10.63 -11.10
N ILE A 47 36.21 -9.77 -12.08
CA ILE A 47 36.84 -9.79 -13.41
C ILE A 47 38.33 -9.47 -13.31
N TYR A 48 38.70 -8.46 -12.52
CA TYR A 48 40.11 -8.08 -12.29
C TYR A 48 40.91 -9.21 -11.63
N GLN A 49 40.34 -9.89 -10.62
CA GLN A 49 41.00 -11.02 -9.97
C GLN A 49 41.21 -12.19 -10.92
N TYR A 50 40.20 -12.50 -11.74
CA TYR A 50 40.26 -13.56 -12.74
C TYR A 50 41.34 -13.30 -13.80
N THR A 51 41.38 -12.07 -14.32
CA THR A 51 42.37 -11.66 -15.35
C THR A 51 43.79 -11.52 -14.80
N SER A 52 43.95 -11.07 -13.56
CA SER A 52 45.26 -10.92 -12.91
C SER A 52 45.86 -12.25 -12.42
N ARG A 53 45.17 -13.38 -12.58
CA ARG A 53 45.55 -14.71 -12.04
C ARG A 53 45.92 -14.70 -10.55
N ARG A 54 45.43 -13.72 -9.78
CA ARG A 54 45.59 -13.73 -8.32
C ARG A 54 44.70 -14.83 -7.78
N SER A 55 45.28 -15.76 -7.01
CA SER A 55 44.50 -16.85 -6.44
C SER A 55 43.42 -16.28 -5.53
N LEU A 56 42.24 -16.91 -5.57
CA LEU A 56 41.08 -16.72 -4.68
C LEU A 56 41.37 -17.07 -3.22
N ASP A 57 42.63 -17.15 -2.81
CA ASP A 57 43.06 -17.69 -1.52
C ASP A 57 43.05 -16.62 -0.42
N GLN A 58 42.19 -15.61 -0.58
CA GLN A 58 41.82 -14.73 0.51
C GLN A 58 40.84 -15.51 1.38
N LYS A 59 41.36 -16.19 2.41
CA LYS A 59 40.54 -16.80 3.49
C LYS A 59 39.64 -15.74 4.10
N ASN A 60 38.45 -15.60 3.54
CA ASN A 60 37.48 -14.61 3.96
C ASN A 60 36.63 -15.22 5.08
N ASN A 61 37.16 -15.20 6.29
CA ASN A 61 36.49 -15.78 7.46
C ASN A 61 35.24 -14.98 7.89
N LEU A 62 34.95 -13.85 7.25
CA LEU A 62 33.82 -12.99 7.60
C LEU A 62 32.54 -13.28 6.79
N VAL A 63 32.68 -13.90 5.61
CA VAL A 63 31.54 -14.18 4.73
C VAL A 63 31.59 -15.62 4.26
N HIS A 64 30.50 -16.37 4.52
CA HIS A 64 30.28 -17.63 3.85
C HIS A 64 29.96 -17.35 2.37
N LEU A 65 30.93 -17.60 1.49
CA LEU A 65 30.81 -17.37 0.04
C LEU A 65 29.55 -18.02 -0.56
N SER A 66 29.09 -19.14 -0.01
CA SER A 66 27.86 -19.82 -0.43
C SER A 66 26.63 -18.91 -0.34
N ILE A 67 26.55 -18.07 0.69
CA ILE A 67 25.42 -17.13 0.87
C ILE A 67 25.45 -16.07 -0.23
N LEU A 68 26.61 -15.45 -0.49
CA LEU A 68 26.74 -14.43 -1.52
C LEU A 68 26.49 -15.01 -2.93
N ARG A 69 27.00 -16.22 -3.20
CA ARG A 69 26.79 -16.94 -4.48
C ARG A 69 25.32 -17.28 -4.75
N PHE A 70 24.50 -17.42 -3.70
CA PHE A 70 23.07 -17.62 -3.85
C PHE A 70 22.30 -16.30 -3.90
N LEU A 71 22.57 -15.41 -2.94
CA LEU A 71 21.80 -14.18 -2.74
C LEU A 71 21.98 -13.20 -3.90
N LEU A 72 23.19 -13.07 -4.46
CA LEU A 72 23.46 -12.12 -5.53
C LEU A 72 22.69 -12.48 -6.82
N PRO A 73 22.76 -13.70 -7.37
CA PRO A 73 21.92 -14.10 -8.51
C PRO A 73 20.42 -14.02 -8.22
N PHE A 74 19.98 -14.44 -7.03
CA PHE A 74 18.58 -14.29 -6.61
C PHE A 74 18.12 -12.83 -6.66
N TYR A 75 18.89 -11.91 -6.05
CA TYR A 75 18.57 -10.48 -6.03
C TYR A 75 18.50 -9.90 -7.45
N CYS A 76 19.51 -10.16 -8.29
CA CYS A 76 19.55 -9.65 -9.66
C CYS A 76 18.42 -10.23 -10.52
N SER A 77 18.18 -11.54 -10.46
CA SER A 77 17.10 -12.18 -11.23
C SER A 77 15.71 -11.70 -10.79
N ALA A 78 15.45 -11.65 -9.48
CA ALA A 78 14.20 -11.12 -8.94
C ALA A 78 13.97 -9.66 -9.36
N TYR A 79 15.03 -8.83 -9.35
CA TYR A 79 14.96 -7.45 -9.82
C TYR A 79 14.61 -7.37 -11.31
N LEU A 80 15.26 -8.16 -12.16
CA LEU A 80 15.00 -8.18 -13.60
C LEU A 80 13.59 -8.69 -13.93
N ILE A 81 13.12 -9.72 -13.22
CA ILE A 81 11.74 -10.22 -13.34
C ILE A 81 10.75 -9.13 -12.95
N TRP A 82 10.98 -8.46 -11.83
CA TRP A 82 10.15 -7.34 -11.37
C TRP A 82 10.10 -6.20 -12.39
N LEU A 83 11.27 -5.83 -12.95
CA LEU A 83 11.42 -4.76 -13.94
C LEU A 83 10.63 -5.07 -15.22
N LYS A 84 10.67 -6.33 -15.68
CA LYS A 84 9.95 -6.79 -16.88
C LYS A 84 8.45 -7.02 -16.64
N GLY A 85 8.07 -7.47 -15.45
CA GLY A 85 6.70 -7.89 -15.15
C GLY A 85 5.76 -6.71 -14.85
N PHE A 86 5.98 -6.03 -13.72
CA PHE A 86 5.02 -5.05 -13.20
C PHE A 86 5.65 -3.67 -12.97
N SER A 87 6.92 -3.62 -12.53
CA SER A 87 7.56 -2.38 -12.06
C SER A 87 6.73 -1.61 -11.01
N ILE A 88 6.01 -2.31 -10.13
CA ILE A 88 5.24 -1.72 -9.02
C ILE A 88 6.01 -1.93 -7.73
N TYR A 89 6.29 -0.85 -6.99
CA TYR A 89 7.17 -0.85 -5.82
C TYR A 89 6.75 -1.85 -4.74
N ARG A 90 5.45 -2.06 -4.55
CA ARG A 90 4.90 -3.08 -3.63
C ARG A 90 5.56 -4.45 -3.77
N TYR A 91 5.83 -4.88 -5.00
CA TYR A 91 6.44 -6.18 -5.27
C TYR A 91 7.97 -6.17 -5.12
N LEU A 92 8.56 -5.00 -4.88
CA LEU A 92 9.99 -4.81 -4.63
C LEU A 92 10.33 -4.86 -3.13
N MET A 93 9.35 -4.86 -2.23
CA MET A 93 9.54 -4.85 -0.77
C MET A 93 10.47 -5.96 -0.26
N VAL A 94 10.39 -7.17 -0.84
CA VAL A 94 11.28 -8.27 -0.44
C VAL A 94 12.74 -7.93 -0.76
N LEU A 95 12.99 -7.34 -1.94
CA LEU A 95 14.33 -6.88 -2.32
C LEU A 95 14.78 -5.72 -1.43
N GLU A 96 13.88 -4.81 -1.09
CA GLU A 96 14.16 -3.71 -0.15
C GLU A 96 14.68 -4.22 1.20
N LEU A 97 14.04 -5.25 1.75
CA LEU A 97 14.40 -5.84 3.05
C LEU A 97 15.75 -6.57 3.04
N ILE A 98 16.09 -7.25 1.94
CA ILE A 98 17.37 -7.97 1.83
C ILE A 98 18.52 -7.08 1.33
N THR A 99 18.23 -5.89 0.80
CA THR A 99 19.25 -4.96 0.27
C THR A 99 20.32 -4.60 1.31
N PRO A 100 20.00 -4.25 2.57
CA PRO A 100 21.00 -3.99 3.60
C PRO A 100 21.95 -5.17 3.84
N VAL A 101 21.41 -6.40 3.84
CA VAL A 101 22.20 -7.63 4.01
C VAL A 101 23.15 -7.81 2.83
N LEU A 102 22.65 -7.63 1.60
CA LEU A 102 23.46 -7.72 0.39
C LEU A 102 24.60 -6.68 0.39
N ILE A 103 24.32 -5.43 0.78
CA ILE A 103 25.33 -4.37 0.92
C ILE A 103 26.47 -4.81 1.85
N ILE A 104 26.14 -5.28 3.05
CA ILE A 104 27.14 -5.74 4.03
C ILE A 104 27.95 -6.92 3.49
N LEU A 105 27.30 -7.89 2.84
CA LEU A 105 27.98 -9.07 2.27
C LEU A 105 28.95 -8.69 1.16
N ILE A 106 28.59 -7.74 0.28
CA ILE A 106 29.48 -7.26 -0.77
C ILE A 106 30.69 -6.53 -0.18
N ILE A 107 30.48 -5.65 0.81
CA ILE A 107 31.58 -4.93 1.48
C ILE A 107 32.53 -5.91 2.16
N ALA A 108 31.99 -6.89 2.88
CA ALA A 108 32.78 -7.90 3.58
C ALA A 108 33.50 -8.86 2.62
N TYR A 109 32.96 -9.07 1.42
CA TYR A 109 33.64 -9.80 0.36
C TYR A 109 34.87 -9.02 -0.17
N ILE A 110 34.70 -7.72 -0.48
CA ILE A 110 35.76 -6.88 -1.06
C ILE A 110 36.84 -6.52 -0.02
N TYR A 111 36.42 -6.20 1.21
CA TYR A 111 37.29 -5.78 2.31
C TYR A 111 37.09 -6.68 3.53
N PRO A 112 37.74 -7.86 3.61
CA PRO A 112 37.50 -8.86 4.65
C PRO A 112 38.15 -8.51 6.00
N ARG A 113 37.88 -7.31 6.53
CA ARG A 113 38.36 -6.81 7.81
C ARG A 113 37.18 -6.27 8.62
N LYS A 114 36.93 -6.84 9.82
CA LYS A 114 35.76 -6.51 10.66
C LYS A 114 35.57 -5.00 10.88
N ARG A 115 36.65 -4.29 11.25
CA ARG A 115 36.61 -2.83 11.46
C ARG A 115 36.22 -2.08 10.19
N THR A 116 36.81 -2.45 9.04
CA THR A 116 36.52 -1.79 7.76
C THR A 116 35.07 -2.02 7.34
N VAL A 117 34.57 -3.26 7.42
CA VAL A 117 33.17 -3.59 7.13
C VAL A 117 32.23 -2.79 8.02
N PHE A 118 32.50 -2.75 9.33
CA PHE A 118 31.69 -2.02 10.29
C PHE A 118 31.64 -0.51 9.98
N ILE A 119 32.80 0.12 9.78
CA ILE A 119 32.89 1.56 9.50
C ILE A 119 32.18 1.92 8.19
N ILE A 120 32.44 1.17 7.10
CA ILE A 120 31.82 1.43 5.80
C ILE A 120 30.30 1.19 5.87
N SER A 121 29.86 0.11 6.53
CA SER A 121 28.43 -0.18 6.67
C SER A 121 27.73 0.92 7.47
N ILE A 122 28.31 1.38 8.58
CA ILE A 122 27.77 2.52 9.34
C ILE A 122 27.71 3.76 8.47
N ALA A 123 28.77 4.10 7.74
CA ALA A 123 28.77 5.29 6.89
C ALA A 123 27.68 5.23 5.81
N ILE A 124 27.51 4.08 5.15
CA ILE A 124 26.47 3.87 4.14
C ILE A 124 25.07 3.94 4.78
N PHE A 125 24.82 3.26 5.90
CA PHE A 125 23.50 3.28 6.53
C PHE A 125 23.18 4.62 7.20
N ALA A 126 24.18 5.36 7.68
CA ALA A 126 24.02 6.73 8.17
C ALA A 126 23.63 7.70 7.04
N LEU A 127 24.05 7.43 5.79
CA LEU A 127 23.59 8.16 4.61
C LEU A 127 22.17 7.74 4.19
N ILE A 128 21.87 6.44 4.21
CA ILE A 128 20.58 5.89 3.78
C ILE A 128 19.44 6.31 4.73
N ALA A 129 19.62 6.10 6.03
CA ALA A 129 18.54 6.25 7.02
C ALA A 129 17.81 7.62 6.95
N PRO A 130 18.50 8.78 6.86
CA PRO A 130 17.82 10.07 6.78
C PRO A 130 17.34 10.44 5.35
N THR A 131 17.77 9.72 4.32
CA THR A 131 17.46 10.07 2.92
C THR A 131 16.26 9.30 2.36
N VAL A 132 15.88 8.19 2.97
CA VAL A 132 14.71 7.40 2.57
C VAL A 132 13.43 8.13 3.01
N LYS A 133 12.50 8.29 2.05
CA LYS A 133 11.11 8.66 2.34
C LYS A 133 10.25 7.42 2.14
N PRO A 134 9.71 6.83 3.22
CA PRO A 134 8.86 5.65 3.10
C PRO A 134 7.56 6.00 2.36
N LEU A 135 6.92 4.98 1.79
CA LEU A 135 5.61 5.13 1.18
C LEU A 135 4.57 5.39 2.28
N ASP A 136 4.17 6.65 2.39
CA ASP A 136 3.15 7.12 3.31
C ASP A 136 1.80 7.17 2.59
N TRP A 137 1.08 6.04 2.58
CA TRP A 137 -0.33 5.98 2.15
C TRP A 137 -1.26 6.69 3.15
N TRP A 138 -0.96 7.95 3.47
CA TRP A 138 -1.71 8.84 4.37
C TRP A 138 -2.09 8.20 5.71
N ARG A 139 -1.22 7.33 6.23
CA ARG A 139 -1.43 6.71 7.54
C ARG A 139 -1.41 7.79 8.62
N ILE A 140 -2.48 7.87 9.39
CA ILE A 140 -2.52 8.72 10.59
C ILE A 140 -1.75 8.06 11.74
N GLY A 141 -1.29 8.88 12.67
CA GLY A 141 -0.59 8.42 13.88
C GLY A 141 -1.47 7.52 14.75
N TRP A 142 -0.83 6.59 15.45
CA TRP A 142 -1.51 5.72 16.41
C TRP A 142 -2.16 6.54 17.53
N SER A 143 -3.38 6.17 17.93
CA SER A 143 -4.07 6.74 19.08
C SER A 143 -5.12 5.77 19.62
N ASP A 144 -5.49 5.94 20.89
CA ASP A 144 -6.53 5.11 21.54
C ASP A 144 -7.90 5.24 20.84
N ASN A 145 -8.14 6.39 20.20
CA ASN A 145 -9.29 6.63 19.34
C ASN A 145 -8.81 6.85 17.89
N TYR A 146 -8.25 5.80 17.29
CA TYR A 146 -7.63 5.82 15.96
C TYR A 146 -8.57 6.37 14.89
N PHE A 147 -9.79 5.83 14.78
CA PHE A 147 -10.76 6.25 13.78
C PHE A 147 -11.56 7.51 14.16
N GLY A 148 -11.52 7.93 15.42
CA GLY A 148 -12.27 9.10 15.89
C GLY A 148 -13.78 8.89 15.98
N ILE A 149 -14.24 7.64 16.08
CA ILE A 149 -15.67 7.30 15.99
C ILE A 149 -16.26 7.20 17.39
N ASP A 150 -17.28 7.99 17.67
CA ASP A 150 -18.05 7.91 18.91
C ASP A 150 -19.26 6.97 18.74
N SER A 151 -19.15 5.75 19.25
CA SER A 151 -20.24 4.76 19.22
C SER A 151 -21.49 5.20 19.99
N GLN A 152 -21.37 6.11 20.96
CA GLN A 152 -22.55 6.63 21.69
C GLN A 152 -23.41 7.49 20.77
N ALA A 153 -22.80 8.30 19.90
CA ALA A 153 -23.49 9.10 18.89
C ALA A 153 -24.21 8.23 17.84
N LEU A 154 -23.80 6.97 17.67
CA LEU A 154 -24.38 6.04 16.69
C LEU A 154 -25.56 5.22 17.23
N LYS A 155 -25.91 5.35 18.52
CA LYS A 155 -27.04 4.63 19.12
C LYS A 155 -28.39 4.96 18.49
N SER A 156 -28.56 6.14 17.89
CA SER A 156 -29.79 6.52 17.20
C SER A 156 -30.09 5.67 15.95
N TYR A 157 -29.09 4.95 15.43
CA TYR A 157 -29.22 4.07 14.26
C TYR A 157 -29.56 2.62 14.63
N GLU A 158 -29.98 2.35 15.87
CA GLU A 158 -30.44 1.04 16.30
C GLU A 158 -31.63 0.55 15.44
N ASN A 159 -31.61 -0.72 15.03
CA ASN A 159 -32.60 -1.32 14.12
C ASN A 159 -32.77 -0.58 12.78
N SER A 160 -31.77 0.19 12.36
CA SER A 160 -31.74 0.83 11.04
C SER A 160 -31.01 -0.03 10.00
N THR A 161 -31.28 0.24 8.73
CA THR A 161 -30.53 -0.32 7.60
C THR A 161 -29.77 0.81 6.93
N ILE A 162 -28.45 0.64 6.83
CA ILE A 162 -27.53 1.59 6.21
C ILE A 162 -27.05 0.99 4.88
N VAL A 163 -27.41 1.67 3.80
CA VAL A 163 -26.91 1.41 2.46
C VAL A 163 -25.52 2.02 2.34
N MET A 164 -24.53 1.17 2.10
CA MET A 164 -23.18 1.59 1.76
C MET A 164 -23.10 1.66 0.23
N TRP A 165 -22.53 2.75 -0.28
CA TRP A 165 -22.41 3.01 -1.71
C TRP A 165 -21.01 3.52 -2.06
N GLY A 166 -20.63 3.41 -3.32
CA GLY A 166 -19.35 3.89 -3.84
C GLY A 166 -18.25 2.84 -3.77
N ASP A 167 -17.02 3.22 -4.11
CA ASP A 167 -15.85 2.32 -4.15
C ASP A 167 -14.97 2.41 -2.89
N GLU A 168 -15.36 3.26 -1.95
CA GLU A 168 -14.59 3.56 -0.75
C GLU A 168 -14.64 2.41 0.26
N GLY A 169 -13.53 2.24 0.98
CA GLY A 169 -13.34 1.20 1.98
C GLY A 169 -14.00 1.52 3.32
N THR A 170 -15.33 1.68 3.35
CA THR A 170 -16.09 2.12 4.53
C THR A 170 -16.48 1.03 5.52
N GLY A 171 -16.06 -0.22 5.29
CA GLY A 171 -16.39 -1.38 6.13
C GLY A 171 -15.89 -1.29 7.57
N TYR A 172 -14.81 -0.54 7.82
CA TYR A 172 -14.26 -0.35 9.16
C TYR A 172 -15.20 0.42 10.10
N LEU A 173 -16.22 1.11 9.56
CA LEU A 173 -17.22 1.83 10.34
C LEU A 173 -18.23 0.90 11.02
N VAL A 174 -18.54 -0.25 10.39
CA VAL A 174 -19.60 -1.18 10.80
C VAL A 174 -19.52 -1.60 12.27
N PRO A 175 -18.35 -1.98 12.82
CA PRO A 175 -18.25 -2.41 14.21
C PRO A 175 -18.59 -1.35 15.26
N HIS A 176 -18.64 -0.07 14.86
CA HIS A 176 -18.93 1.04 15.77
C HIS A 176 -20.44 1.30 15.95
N PHE A 177 -21.28 0.73 15.10
CA PHE A 177 -22.73 0.87 15.18
C PHE A 177 -23.36 -0.15 16.15
N PRO A 178 -24.59 0.08 16.62
CA PRO A 178 -25.34 -0.91 17.39
C PRO A 178 -25.45 -2.25 16.65
N ALA A 179 -25.39 -3.37 17.37
CA ALA A 179 -25.41 -4.71 16.79
C ALA A 179 -26.68 -5.05 15.97
N SER A 180 -27.78 -4.32 16.20
CA SER A 180 -29.03 -4.45 15.44
C SER A 180 -29.05 -3.65 14.14
N THR A 181 -28.05 -2.81 13.89
CA THR A 181 -27.90 -2.04 12.65
C THR A 181 -27.50 -2.97 11.52
N ARG A 182 -28.22 -2.92 10.41
CA ARG A 182 -27.95 -3.73 9.22
C ARG A 182 -27.19 -2.91 8.18
N PHE A 183 -26.24 -3.54 7.52
CA PHE A 183 -25.48 -2.92 6.43
C PHE A 183 -25.69 -3.70 5.15
N VAL A 184 -25.93 -2.99 4.06
CA VAL A 184 -26.09 -3.56 2.72
C VAL A 184 -25.28 -2.72 1.74
N ARG A 185 -24.51 -3.38 0.87
CA ARG A 185 -23.72 -2.71 -0.17
C ARG A 185 -24.17 -3.21 -1.53
N LEU A 186 -25.08 -2.49 -2.15
CA LEU A 186 -25.68 -2.87 -3.43
C LEU A 186 -24.71 -2.72 -4.60
N ARG A 187 -23.85 -1.70 -4.57
CA ARG A 187 -22.90 -1.33 -5.62
C ARG A 187 -21.53 -0.95 -5.02
N GLY A 188 -20.51 -0.93 -5.88
CA GLY A 188 -19.14 -0.57 -5.53
C GLY A 188 -18.13 -1.73 -5.58
N ASN A 189 -16.88 -1.45 -5.18
CA ASN A 189 -15.75 -2.39 -5.14
C ASN A 189 -16.06 -3.75 -4.48
N MET A 190 -16.99 -3.79 -3.52
CA MET A 190 -17.50 -5.01 -2.87
C MET A 190 -19.04 -5.05 -2.87
N GLY A 191 -19.68 -4.53 -3.91
CA GLY A 191 -21.12 -4.57 -4.09
C GLY A 191 -21.65 -5.98 -4.37
N VAL A 192 -22.88 -6.26 -3.97
CA VAL A 192 -23.52 -7.56 -4.22
C VAL A 192 -24.01 -7.66 -5.67
N SER A 193 -23.50 -8.65 -6.41
CA SER A 193 -23.83 -8.83 -7.83
C SER A 193 -25.31 -9.18 -8.06
N GLU A 194 -25.88 -8.63 -9.14
CA GLU A 194 -27.24 -8.92 -9.57
C GLU A 194 -27.49 -10.43 -9.78
N GLY A 195 -28.72 -10.88 -9.49
CA GLY A 195 -29.13 -12.28 -9.64
C GLY A 195 -28.66 -13.24 -8.52
N THR A 196 -27.78 -12.81 -7.61
CA THR A 196 -27.29 -13.66 -6.51
C THR A 196 -28.26 -13.72 -5.34
N LEU A 197 -28.16 -14.78 -4.51
CA LEU A 197 -28.94 -14.88 -3.26
C LEU A 197 -28.59 -13.73 -2.30
N MET A 198 -27.33 -13.32 -2.26
CA MET A 198 -26.88 -12.21 -1.41
C MET A 198 -27.52 -10.89 -1.82
N ARG A 199 -27.63 -10.65 -3.14
CA ARG A 199 -28.36 -9.49 -3.68
C ARG A 199 -29.84 -9.51 -3.33
N LYS A 200 -30.51 -10.65 -3.53
CA LYS A 200 -31.93 -10.82 -3.14
C LYS A 200 -32.15 -10.56 -1.65
N ASN A 201 -31.22 -11.02 -0.80
CA ASN A 201 -31.29 -10.77 0.64
C ASN A 201 -31.08 -9.29 0.97
N ALA A 202 -30.14 -8.61 0.31
CA ALA A 202 -29.93 -7.18 0.49
C ALA A 202 -31.16 -6.35 0.07
N GLU A 203 -31.74 -6.64 -1.09
CA GLU A 203 -33.00 -6.04 -1.57
C GLU A 203 -34.14 -6.29 -0.59
N LYS A 204 -34.27 -7.52 -0.09
CA LYS A 204 -35.27 -7.89 0.93
C LYS A 204 -35.10 -7.09 2.21
N PHE A 205 -33.88 -6.96 2.73
CA PHE A 205 -33.62 -6.17 3.94
C PHE A 205 -33.95 -4.70 3.73
N ILE A 206 -33.61 -4.13 2.58
CA ILE A 206 -34.00 -2.76 2.24
C ILE A 206 -35.52 -2.66 2.20
N ALA A 207 -36.22 -3.55 1.50
CA ALA A 207 -37.67 -3.55 1.38
C ALA A 207 -38.40 -3.69 2.72
N GLU A 208 -37.91 -4.55 3.63
CA GLU A 208 -38.50 -4.80 4.96
C GLU A 208 -38.18 -3.70 5.99
N THR A 209 -37.20 -2.84 5.73
CA THR A 209 -36.83 -1.76 6.66
C THR A 209 -37.98 -0.76 6.85
N THR A 210 -38.28 -0.41 8.10
CA THR A 210 -39.33 0.55 8.45
C THR A 210 -39.05 1.93 7.85
N VAL A 211 -40.12 2.63 7.46
CA VAL A 211 -40.01 3.99 6.90
C VAL A 211 -39.35 4.90 7.92
N GLY A 212 -38.22 5.50 7.54
CA GLY A 212 -37.43 6.39 8.39
C GLY A 212 -36.23 5.76 9.09
N ASN A 213 -36.06 4.45 8.99
CA ASN A 213 -34.88 3.75 9.49
C ASN A 213 -33.96 3.28 8.35
N LEU A 214 -34.10 3.85 7.16
CA LEU A 214 -33.26 3.57 6.00
C LEU A 214 -32.36 4.77 5.72
N TYR A 215 -31.05 4.53 5.67
CA TYR A 215 -30.03 5.57 5.49
C TYR A 215 -29.02 5.16 4.41
N ILE A 216 -28.34 6.14 3.83
CA ILE A 216 -27.16 5.96 2.99
C ILE A 216 -25.95 6.59 3.67
N LEU A 217 -24.83 5.87 3.65
CA LEU A 217 -23.53 6.39 4.07
C LEU A 217 -22.83 7.06 2.88
N MET A 218 -22.53 8.36 3.00
CA MET A 218 -21.85 9.16 1.98
C MET A 218 -20.50 9.66 2.48
N THR A 219 -19.49 9.67 1.61
CA THR A 219 -18.10 10.13 1.83
C THR A 219 -17.88 11.59 1.46
N ASP A 220 -18.51 12.07 0.40
CA ASP A 220 -18.42 13.46 -0.06
C ASP A 220 -19.82 14.05 -0.32
N PHE A 221 -20.37 14.71 0.71
CA PHE A 221 -21.67 15.37 0.67
C PHE A 221 -21.75 16.52 -0.35
N ASN A 222 -20.61 17.14 -0.70
CA ASN A 222 -20.58 18.24 -1.66
C ASN A 222 -20.51 17.72 -3.10
N SER A 223 -20.01 16.51 -3.32
CA SER A 223 -20.20 15.79 -4.56
C SER A 223 -21.65 15.31 -4.67
N LYS A 224 -22.55 16.22 -5.08
CA LYS A 224 -23.86 15.84 -5.62
C LYS A 224 -23.65 15.15 -6.97
N SER A 225 -22.98 14.00 -6.98
CA SER A 225 -22.69 13.27 -8.21
C SER A 225 -24.04 12.87 -8.83
N PRO A 226 -24.38 13.39 -10.03
CA PRO A 226 -25.63 13.05 -10.69
C PRO A 226 -25.78 11.53 -10.88
N GLU A 227 -24.66 10.84 -11.11
CA GLU A 227 -24.57 9.40 -11.30
C GLU A 227 -25.10 8.61 -10.08
N LEU A 228 -24.82 9.08 -8.86
CA LEU A 228 -25.32 8.45 -7.64
C LEU A 228 -26.85 8.50 -7.57
N GLY A 229 -27.43 9.64 -7.93
CA GLY A 229 -28.88 9.83 -7.95
C GLY A 229 -29.55 8.94 -9.00
N GLU A 230 -28.97 8.85 -10.20
CA GLU A 230 -29.46 7.98 -11.27
C GLU A 230 -29.39 6.49 -10.90
N ASP A 231 -28.28 6.07 -10.28
CA ASP A 231 -28.13 4.67 -9.89
C ASP A 231 -29.05 4.27 -8.74
N LEU A 232 -29.22 5.14 -7.74
CA LEU A 232 -30.20 4.90 -6.67
C LEU A 232 -31.63 4.89 -7.21
N ALA A 233 -31.94 5.72 -8.21
CA ALA A 233 -33.25 5.71 -8.84
C ALA A 233 -33.55 4.38 -9.56
N LYS A 234 -32.55 3.70 -10.13
CA LYS A 234 -32.72 2.33 -10.67
C LYS A 234 -33.10 1.32 -9.60
N GLU A 235 -32.73 1.58 -8.35
CA GLU A 235 -33.05 0.77 -7.17
C GLU A 235 -34.34 1.22 -6.46
N ASN A 236 -35.12 2.15 -7.05
CA ASN A 236 -36.27 2.80 -6.41
C ASN A 236 -35.94 3.50 -5.08
N LEU A 237 -34.72 4.04 -4.96
CA LEU A 237 -34.24 4.76 -3.79
C LEU A 237 -33.97 6.22 -4.14
N VAL A 238 -34.31 7.12 -3.22
CA VAL A 238 -34.04 8.57 -3.35
C VAL A 238 -33.42 9.07 -2.06
N ILE A 239 -32.35 9.87 -2.19
CA ILE A 239 -31.69 10.51 -1.05
C ILE A 239 -32.48 11.73 -0.61
N ASP A 240 -32.80 11.80 0.68
CA ASP A 240 -33.32 12.98 1.34
C ASP A 240 -32.15 13.83 1.86
N PHE A 241 -31.70 14.77 1.03
CA PHE A 241 -30.58 15.67 1.35
C PHE A 241 -30.89 16.65 2.49
N GLN A 242 -32.15 16.83 2.89
CA GLN A 242 -32.50 17.70 4.02
C GLN A 242 -32.24 17.00 5.36
N ASN A 243 -32.29 15.66 5.38
CA ASN A 243 -32.12 14.84 6.57
C ASN A 243 -30.78 14.09 6.54
N CYS A 244 -29.69 14.86 6.51
CA CYS A 244 -28.32 14.34 6.54
C CYS A 244 -27.59 14.78 7.81
N GLN A 245 -27.07 13.81 8.55
CA GLN A 245 -26.29 14.06 9.77
C GLN A 245 -24.81 13.78 9.50
N PRO A 246 -23.89 14.68 9.91
CA PRO A 246 -22.46 14.41 9.81
C PRO A 246 -22.09 13.25 10.73
N PHE A 247 -21.22 12.37 10.24
CA PHE A 247 -20.71 11.23 10.98
C PHE A 247 -19.27 11.53 11.45
N PRO A 248 -18.99 11.50 12.77
CA PRO A 248 -17.69 11.87 13.30
C PRO A 248 -16.64 10.81 12.96
N SER A 249 -15.59 11.22 12.24
CA SER A 249 -14.39 10.40 12.02
C SER A 249 -13.15 11.28 11.82
N LYS A 250 -11.99 10.74 12.19
CA LYS A 250 -10.66 11.31 11.92
C LYS A 250 -10.11 10.92 10.55
N ILE A 251 -10.72 9.96 9.86
CA ILE A 251 -10.24 9.46 8.57
C ILE A 251 -10.80 10.30 7.43
N GLU A 252 -12.14 10.42 7.37
CA GLU A 252 -12.85 11.07 6.28
C GLU A 252 -14.18 11.66 6.79
N LYS A 253 -14.76 12.61 6.04
CA LYS A 253 -15.98 13.31 6.45
C LYS A 253 -17.24 12.62 5.95
N TYR A 254 -17.70 11.64 6.69
CA TYR A 254 -18.91 10.92 6.32
C TYR A 254 -20.20 11.67 6.68
N HIS A 255 -21.27 11.36 5.96
CA HIS A 255 -22.63 11.80 6.26
C HIS A 255 -23.58 10.60 6.17
N LEU A 256 -24.53 10.53 7.10
CA LEU A 256 -25.64 9.60 7.05
C LEU A 256 -26.89 10.36 6.63
N CYS A 257 -27.36 10.07 5.42
CA CYS A 257 -28.54 10.69 4.84
C CYS A 257 -29.71 9.73 4.86
N ARG A 258 -30.92 10.21 5.14
CA ARG A 258 -32.11 9.37 5.05
C ARG A 258 -32.38 8.97 3.59
N LEU A 259 -32.74 7.72 3.38
CA LEU A 259 -33.19 7.20 2.10
C LEU A 259 -34.71 7.00 2.11
N GLN A 260 -35.35 7.37 1.02
CA GLN A 260 -36.77 7.16 0.78
C GLN A 260 -36.94 6.10 -0.31
N LYS A 261 -37.88 5.18 -0.09
CA LYS A 261 -38.32 4.21 -1.10
C LYS A 261 -39.36 4.90 -1.97
N LYS A 262 -39.21 4.77 -3.29
CA LYS A 262 -40.15 5.32 -4.26
C LYS A 262 -41.23 4.30 -4.63
#